data_AF-A0AAV9XV94-F1
#
_entry.id   AF-A0AAV9XV94-F1
#
_cell.length_a   1.000
_cell.length_b   1.000
_cell.length_c   1.000
_cell.angle_alpha   90.00
_cell.angle_beta   90.00
_cell.angle_gamma   90.00
#
_symmetry.space_group_name_H-M   'P 1'
#
loop_
_entity.id
_entity.type
_entity.pdbx_description
1 polymer ?
#
loop_
_entity_poly.entity_id
_entity_poly.type
_entity_poly.pdbx_seq_one_letter_code
_entity_poly.pdbx_strand_id
1 'polypeptide(L)' 'MVLFHDFNEFEMAGYSLLSTNPIKTKLVIKIQKSKGNRLILRITNNKHSVTHNYKFSKNTSRDNERLKNLISKFLKK' A
#
# COMPACT_ATOMS: atom_id res chain seq x y z
N MET A 1 12.82 -5.33 3.96
CA MET A 1 11.78 -4.94 2.97
C MET A 1 10.99 -6.20 2.65
N VAL A 2 9.66 -6.17 2.78
CA VAL A 2 8.80 -7.32 2.47
C VAL A 2 7.99 -7.01 1.21
N LEU A 3 8.02 -7.92 0.22
CA LEU A 3 7.20 -7.85 -0.97
C LEU A 3 6.03 -8.81 -0.81
N PHE A 4 4.81 -8.28 -0.84
CA PHE A 4 3.59 -9.05 -0.75
C PHE A 4 3.05 -9.36 -2.14
N HIS A 5 2.60 -10.60 -2.32
CA HIS A 5 1.89 -11.05 -3.52
C HIS A 5 0.38 -11.10 -3.31
N ASP A 6 -0.08 -11.16 -2.05
CA ASP A 6 -1.48 -11.04 -1.66
C ASP A 6 -1.80 -9.64 -1.12
N PHE A 7 -2.91 -9.06 -1.60
CA PHE A 7 -3.32 -7.71 -1.22
C PHE A 7 -3.80 -7.63 0.22
N ASN A 8 -4.50 -8.66 0.71
CA ASN A 8 -5.04 -8.69 2.06
C ASN A 8 -3.90 -8.80 3.08
N GLU A 9 -2.87 -9.61 2.79
CA GLU A 9 -1.67 -9.67 3.63
C GLU A 9 -0.94 -8.33 3.68
N PHE A 10 -0.79 -7.66 2.53
CA PHE A 10 -0.23 -6.32 2.45
C PHE A 10 -1.05 -5.31 3.26
N GLU A 11 -2.38 -5.35 3.14
CA GLU A 11 -3.30 -4.47 3.85
C GLU A 11 -3.19 -4.68 5.37
N MET A 12 -3.25 -5.93 5.84
CA MET A 12 -3.11 -6.27 7.26
C MET A 12 -1.76 -5.81 7.83
N ALA A 13 -0.67 -6.08 7.13
CA ALA A 13 0.66 -5.67 7.54
C ALA A 13 0.80 -4.13 7.55
N GLY A 14 0.09 -3.45 6.64
CA GLY A 14 -0.05 -2.01 6.61
C GLY A 14 -0.77 -1.42 7.83
N TYR A 15 -1.88 -2.03 8.25
CA TYR A 15 -2.60 -1.59 9.46
C TYR A 15 -1.82 -1.87 10.74
N SER A 16 -1.10 -2.99 10.81
CA SER A 16 -0.21 -3.25 11.95
C SER A 16 0.84 -2.14 12.09
N LEU A 17 1.42 -1.67 10.98
CA LEU A 17 2.33 -0.51 11.01
C LEU A 17 1.64 0.79 11.42
N LEU A 18 0.46 1.06 10.86
CA LEU A 18 -0.29 2.28 11.15
C LEU A 18 -0.71 2.36 12.62
N SER A 19 -1.19 1.24 13.20
CA SER A 19 -1.56 1.17 14.62
C SER A 19 -0.36 1.30 15.55
N THR A 20 0.80 0.74 15.17
CA THR A 20 2.02 0.83 15.98
C THR A 20 2.65 2.23 15.94
N ASN A 21 2.65 2.89 14.78
CA ASN A 21 3.27 4.22 14.63
C ASN A 21 2.51 5.10 13.61
N PRO A 22 1.37 5.67 13.99
CA PRO A 22 0.50 6.38 13.06
C PRO A 22 1.14 7.65 12.48
N ILE A 23 1.97 8.34 13.27
CA ILE A 23 2.61 9.60 12.87
C ILE A 23 3.68 9.37 11.79
N LYS A 24 4.46 8.29 11.92
CA LYS A 24 5.55 8.00 10.98
C LYS A 24 5.12 7.14 9.80
N THR A 25 3.98 6.44 9.90
CA THR A 25 3.48 5.56 8.85
C THR A 25 2.94 6.34 7.67
N LYS A 26 3.37 5.98 6.47
CA LYS A 26 3.01 6.61 5.21
C LYS A 26 2.58 5.55 4.21
N LEU A 27 1.43 5.77 3.59
CA LEU A 27 1.00 5.08 2.37
C LEU A 27 1.52 5.86 1.16
N VAL A 28 2.28 5.19 0.30
CA VAL A 28 2.82 5.75 -0.94
C VAL A 28 2.24 4.97 -2.11
N ILE A 29 1.65 5.69 -3.05
CA ILE A 29 1.01 5.15 -4.24
C ILE A 29 1.78 5.66 -5.45
N LYS A 30 2.28 4.75 -6.28
CA LYS A 30 3.01 5.08 -7.51
C LYS A 30 2.34 4.43 -8.71
N ILE A 31 1.90 5.26 -9.65
CA ILE A 31 1.31 4.82 -10.93
C ILE A 31 2.35 5.05 -12.03
N GLN A 32 2.70 4.00 -12.77
CA GLN A 32 3.65 4.05 -13.88
C GLN A 32 2.91 3.84 -15.20
N LYS A 33 2.40 4.93 -15.79
CA LYS A 33 1.64 4.90 -17.06
C LYS A 33 2.45 4.31 -18.21
N SER A 34 3.73 4.69 -18.33
CA SER A 34 4.66 4.19 -19.37
C SER A 34 4.99 2.70 -19.27
N LYS A 35 4.57 2.00 -18.21
CA LYS A 35 4.78 0.55 -18.02
C LYS A 35 3.45 -0.19 -17.90
N GLY A 36 2.50 0.13 -18.80
CA GLY A 36 1.20 -0.53 -18.86
C GLY A 36 0.30 -0.22 -17.66
N ASN A 37 0.32 1.02 -17.17
CA ASN A 37 -0.46 1.45 -16.00
C ASN A 37 -0.20 0.62 -14.73
N ARG A 38 1.06 0.21 -14.53
CA ARG A 38 1.48 -0.53 -13.35
C ARG A 38 1.28 0.33 -12.09
N LEU A 39 0.55 -0.22 -11.12
CA LEU A 39 0.33 0.37 -9.80
C LEU A 39 1.24 -0.30 -8.78
N ILE A 40 1.97 0.51 -8.00
CA ILE A 40 2.84 0.06 -6.92
C ILE A 40 2.39 0.76 -5.64
N LEU A 41 2.07 -0.03 -4.62
CA LEU A 41 1.72 0.43 -3.29
C LEU A 41 2.86 0.16 -2.34
N ARG A 42 3.12 1.10 -1.44
CA ARG A 42 4.14 0.99 -0.41
C ARG A 42 3.64 1.55 0.91
N ILE A 43 3.74 0.79 1.99
CA ILE A 43 3.49 1.27 3.35
C ILE A 43 4.81 1.22 4.12
N THR A 44 5.20 2.34 4.74
CA THR A 44 6.49 2.47 5.42
C THR A 44 6.41 3.44 6.59
N ASN A 45 7.24 3.22 7.62
CA ASN A 45 7.38 4.08 8.79
C ASN A 45 8.69 4.91 8.78
N ASN A 46 9.19 5.30 7.59
CA ASN A 46 10.48 5.92 7.23
C ASN A 46 11.62 4.93 6.84
N LYS A 47 12.65 5.51 6.18
CA LYS A 47 13.64 4.91 5.27
C LYS A 47 14.43 3.67 5.78
N HIS A 48 14.40 3.36 7.08
CA HIS A 48 15.27 2.35 7.70
C HIS A 48 14.57 1.32 8.61
N SER A 49 13.25 1.42 8.83
CA SER A 49 12.58 0.57 9.82
C SER A 49 11.77 -0.56 9.17
N VAL A 50 10.66 -0.26 8.49
CA VAL A 50 9.83 -1.28 7.83
C VAL A 50 9.26 -0.72 6.53
N THR A 51 9.25 -1.54 5.48
CA THR A 51 8.67 -1.21 4.18
C THR A 51 8.00 -2.44 3.60
N HIS A 52 6.69 -2.33 3.37
CA HIS A 52 5.86 -3.31 2.69
C HIS A 52 5.56 -2.80 1.28
N ASN A 53 5.77 -3.64 0.27
CA ASN A 53 5.45 -3.30 -1.12
C ASN A 53 4.41 -4.27 -1.67
N TYR A 54 3.52 -3.76 -2.49
CA TYR A 54 2.57 -4.55 -3.26
C TYR A 54 2.51 -4.02 -4.70
N LYS A 55 2.43 -4.93 -5.67
CA LYS A 55 2.55 -4.58 -7.10
C LYS A 55 1.43 -5.25 -7.90
N PHE A 56 0.67 -4.43 -8.63
CA PHE A 56 -0.27 -4.91 -9.64
C PHE A 56 0.42 -5.02 -11.00
N SER A 57 0.22 -6.13 -11.70
CA SER A 57 0.62 -6.30 -13.11
C SER A 57 -0.45 -5.76 -14.08
N LYS A 58 -1.73 -5.84 -13.71
CA LYS A 58 -2.87 -5.22 -14.38
C LYS A 58 -3.81 -4.64 -13.33
N ASN A 59 -4.24 -3.39 -13.52
CA ASN A 59 -5.15 -2.73 -12.58
C ASN A 59 -6.59 -3.14 -12.90
N THR A 60 -7.24 -3.93 -12.05
CA THR A 60 -8.64 -4.35 -12.24
C THR A 60 -9.62 -3.41 -11.52
N SER A 61 -10.91 -3.47 -11.86
CA SER A 61 -11.94 -2.68 -11.15
C SER A 61 -11.96 -3.01 -9.65
N ARG A 62 -11.83 -4.30 -9.30
CA ARG A 62 -11.76 -4.78 -7.91
C ARG A 62 -10.56 -4.21 -7.15
N ASP A 63 -9.42 -4.07 -7.82
CA ASP A 63 -8.22 -3.51 -7.20
C ASP A 63 -8.35 -2.01 -6.93
N ASN A 64 -9.07 -1.28 -7.80
CA ASN A 64 -9.40 0.12 -7.56
C ASN A 64 -10.32 0.29 -6.35
N GLU A 65 -11.32 -0.58 -6.15
CA GLU A 65 -12.17 -0.55 -4.96
C GLU A 65 -11.38 -0.83 -3.68
N ARG A 66 -10.52 -1.86 -3.70
CA ARG A 66 -9.61 -2.18 -2.60
C ARG A 66 -8.68 -1.01 -2.27
N LEU A 67 -8.13 -0.34 -3.28
CA LEU A 67 -7.30 0.84 -3.10
C LEU A 67 -8.09 2.00 -2.48
N LYS A 68 -9.32 2.27 -2.95
CA LYS A 68 -10.19 3.31 -2.36
C LYS A 68 -10.47 3.03 -0.89
N ASN A 69 -10.75 1.78 -0.54
CA ASN A 69 -10.98 1.37 0.85
C ASN A 69 -9.73 1.55 1.72
N LEU A 70 -8.56 1.13 1.22
CA LEU A 70 -7.28 1.33 1.91
C LEU A 70 -7.00 2.82 2.16
N ILE A 71 -7.16 3.66 1.13
CA ILE A 71 -6.97 5.12 1.24
C ILE A 71 -7.95 5.71 2.26
N SER A 72 -9.24 5.36 2.18
CA SER A 72 -10.25 5.87 3.09
C SER A 72 -9.90 5.57 4.55
N LYS A 73 -9.41 4.36 4.84
CA LYS A 73 -8.97 3.98 6.20
C LYS A 73 -7.72 4.71 6.66
N PHE A 74 -6.79 5.05 5.76
CA PHE A 74 -5.64 5.89 6.11
C PHE A 74 -5.99 7.38 6.32
N LEU A 75 -7.13 7.84 5.78
CA LEU A 75 -7.61 9.21 5.91
C LEU A 75 -8.61 9.42 7.06
N LYS A 76 -9.40 8.39 7.39
CA LYS A 76 -10.26 8.37 8.58
C LYS A 76 -9.37 8.24 9.82
N LYS A 77 -9.03 9.37 10.43
CA LYS A 77 -8.41 9.44 11.76
C LYS A 77 -9.38 8.94 12.82
#